data_AF-A0A1F8MNC0-F1
#
_entry.id   AF-A0A1F8MNC0-F1
#
_cell.length_a   1.000
_cell.length_b   1.000
_cell.length_c   1.000
_cell.angle_alpha   90.00
_cell.angle_beta   90.00
_cell.angle_gamma   90.00
#
_symmetry.space_group_name_H-M   'P 1'
#
loop_
_entity.id
_entity.type
_entity.pdbx_description
1 polymer ?
#
loop_
_entity_poly.entity_id
_entity_poly.type
_entity_poly.pdbx_seq_one_letter_code
_entity_poly.pdbx_strand_id
1 'polypeptide(L)' 'MKLWQKAFGPVARLEGEINIQEIAEKYELAGGAIVNVVRYCSLMAVNEGTQMINNRHLVAGVRREYSKEGRFL' A
#
# COMPACT_ATOMS: atom_id res chain seq x y z
N MET A 1 3.05 4.05 -12.16
CA MET A 1 2.21 5.14 -11.60
C MET A 1 0.70 4.88 -11.65
N LYS A 2 0.05 4.72 -12.82
CA LYS A 2 -1.44 4.64 -12.92
C LYS A 2 -2.10 3.51 -12.11
N LEU A 3 -1.40 2.42 -11.80
CA LEU A 3 -1.99 1.26 -11.12
C LEU A 3 -2.22 1.52 -9.61
N TRP A 4 -1.25 2.12 -8.92
CA TRP A 4 -1.35 2.44 -7.49
C TRP A 4 -2.46 3.45 -7.20
N GLN A 5 -2.54 4.52 -8.00
CA GLN A 5 -3.61 5.53 -7.86
C GLN A 5 -5.00 4.91 -8.06
N LYS A 6 -5.14 3.99 -9.02
CA LYS A 6 -6.41 3.27 -9.24
C LYS A 6 -6.73 2.31 -8.10
N ALA A 7 -5.71 1.68 -7.50
CA ALA A 7 -5.89 0.69 -6.44
C ALA A 7 -6.40 1.30 -5.14
N PHE A 8 -5.95 2.52 -4.75
CA PHE A 8 -6.41 3.20 -3.53
C PHE A 8 -7.88 3.64 -3.61
N GLY A 9 -8.41 3.81 -4.83
CA GLY A 9 -9.78 4.26 -5.03
C GLY A 9 -10.03 5.67 -4.47
N PRO A 10 -11.26 6.18 -4.57
CA PRO A 10 -11.59 7.55 -4.18
C PRO A 10 -11.77 7.75 -2.65
N VAL A 11 -11.89 6.66 -1.89
CA VAL A 11 -12.26 6.70 -0.46
C VAL A 11 -11.02 6.70 0.46
N ALA A 12 -9.92 6.09 0.02
CA ALA A 12 -8.70 6.09 0.81
C ALA A 12 -8.05 7.48 0.77
N ARG A 13 -7.81 8.08 1.94
CA ARG A 13 -7.01 9.29 2.05
C ARG A 13 -5.57 8.89 2.33
N LEU A 14 -4.66 9.35 1.50
CA LEU A 14 -3.23 9.21 1.76
C LEU A 14 -2.78 10.38 2.62
N GLU A 15 -1.98 10.10 3.63
CA GLU A 15 -1.27 11.13 4.38
C GLU A 15 -0.41 11.95 3.40
N GLY A 16 -0.42 13.27 3.56
CA GLY A 16 0.11 14.21 2.55
C GLY A 16 1.59 14.02 2.21
N GLU A 17 2.35 13.36 3.08
CA GLU A 17 3.78 13.07 2.90
C GLU A 17 4.03 11.72 2.18
N ILE A 18 3.01 10.93 1.88
CA ILE A 18 3.20 9.65 1.20
C ILE A 18 3.53 9.89 -0.27
N ASN A 19 4.78 9.61 -0.62
CA ASN A 19 5.20 9.49 -1.99
C ASN A 19 4.99 8.06 -2.51
N ILE A 20 3.82 7.80 -3.11
CA ILE A 20 3.54 6.50 -3.76
C ILE A 20 4.55 6.17 -4.85
N GLN A 21 5.10 7.18 -5.52
CA GLN A 21 6.07 6.96 -6.59
C GLN A 21 7.35 6.36 -6.03
N GLU A 22 7.86 6.90 -4.93
CA GLU A 22 9.05 6.37 -4.26
C GLU A 22 8.84 4.92 -3.80
N ILE A 23 7.65 4.58 -3.30
CA ILE A 23 7.32 3.19 -2.92
C ILE A 23 7.28 2.28 -4.15
N ALA A 24 6.72 2.73 -5.26
CA ALA A 24 6.66 1.96 -6.49
C ALA A 24 8.05 1.76 -7.13
N GLU A 25 8.95 2.72 -6.97
CA GLU A 25 10.34 2.64 -7.44
C GLU A 25 11.19 1.75 -6.53
N LYS A 26 10.98 1.82 -5.22
CA LYS A 26 11.70 1.02 -4.22
C LYS A 26 11.28 -0.44 -4.21
N TYR A 27 10.02 -0.72 -4.51
CA TYR A 27 9.44 -2.06 -4.42
C TYR A 27 8.80 -2.47 -5.75
N GLU A 28 9.51 -3.29 -6.51
CA GLU A 28 9.01 -3.88 -7.74
C GLU A 28 7.94 -4.94 -7.44
N LEU A 29 6.68 -4.49 -7.45
CA LEU A 29 5.49 -5.29 -7.17
C LEU A 29 4.69 -5.55 -8.44
N ALA A 30 4.27 -6.80 -8.63
CA ALA A 30 3.32 -7.16 -9.67
C ALA A 30 1.95 -6.50 -9.42
N GLY A 31 1.14 -6.34 -10.48
CA GLY A 31 -0.15 -5.64 -10.37
C GLY A 31 -1.13 -6.24 -9.36
N GLY A 32 -1.15 -7.58 -9.22
CA GLY A 32 -1.94 -8.26 -8.19
C GLY A 32 -1.44 -7.98 -6.78
N ALA A 33 -0.13 -7.91 -6.58
CA ALA A 33 0.48 -7.60 -5.29
C ALA A 33 0.17 -6.16 -4.87
N ILE A 34 0.20 -5.20 -5.81
CA ILE A 34 -0.19 -3.79 -5.54
C ILE A 34 -1.62 -3.71 -4.98
N VAL A 35 -2.58 -4.43 -5.61
CA VAL A 35 -3.98 -4.45 -5.14
C VAL A 35 -4.08 -5.04 -3.74
N ASN A 36 -3.29 -6.08 -3.43
CA ASN A 36 -3.28 -6.68 -2.10
C ASN A 36 -2.67 -5.75 -1.04
N VAL A 37 -1.56 -5.07 -1.35
CA VAL A 37 -0.94 -4.07 -0.47
C VAL A 37 -1.97 -3.01 -0.11
N VAL A 38 -2.63 -2.44 -1.12
CA VAL A 38 -3.62 -1.38 -0.91
C VAL A 38 -4.81 -1.87 -0.10
N ARG A 39 -5.37 -3.05 -0.41
CA ARG A 39 -6.46 -3.64 0.37
C ARG A 39 -6.06 -3.80 1.84
N TYR A 40 -4.86 -4.28 2.10
CA TYR A 40 -4.35 -4.44 3.46
C TYR A 40 -4.24 -3.08 4.17
N CYS A 41 -3.67 -2.07 3.51
CA CYS A 41 -3.56 -0.71 4.06
C CYS A 41 -4.94 -0.13 4.43
N SER A 42 -5.93 -0.28 3.54
CA SER A 42 -7.29 0.20 3.78
C SER A 42 -7.95 -0.51 4.96
N LEU A 43 -7.77 -1.83 5.09
CA LEU A 43 -8.29 -2.60 6.23
C LEU A 43 -7.66 -2.16 7.56
N MET A 44 -6.36 -1.88 7.57
CA MET A 44 -5.69 -1.39 8.79
C MET A 44 -6.18 0.00 9.20
N ALA A 45 -6.30 0.93 8.25
CA ALA A 45 -6.84 2.25 8.52
C ALA A 45 -8.27 2.14 9.12
N VAL A 46 -9.14 1.33 8.50
CA VAL A 46 -10.50 1.09 9.01
C VAL A 46 -10.48 0.47 10.41
N ASN A 47 -9.60 -0.49 10.67
CA ASN A 47 -9.45 -1.10 11.99
C ASN A 47 -8.97 -0.09 13.07
N GLU A 48 -8.22 0.92 12.67
CA GLU A 48 -7.80 2.04 13.52
C GLU A 48 -8.87 3.16 13.62
N GLY A 49 -10.04 2.97 13.01
CA GLY A 49 -11.12 3.96 13.01
C GLY A 49 -10.83 5.19 12.15
N THR A 50 -9.88 5.08 11.20
CA THR A 50 -9.47 6.19 10.33
C THR A 50 -9.64 5.83 8.85
N GLN A 51 -9.77 6.86 8.01
CA GLN A 51 -9.69 6.72 6.55
C GLN A 51 -8.32 7.12 6.02
N MET A 52 -7.41 7.52 6.91
CA MET A 52 -6.06 7.94 6.58
C MET A 52 -5.12 6.74 6.53
N ILE A 53 -4.51 6.53 5.37
CA ILE A 53 -3.42 5.60 5.16
C ILE A 53 -2.13 6.38 5.33
N ASN A 54 -1.28 5.96 6.26
CA ASN A 54 0.04 6.52 6.53
C ASN A 54 1.15 5.60 5.98
N ASN A 55 2.41 6.03 6.09
CA ASN A 55 3.56 5.26 5.61
C ASN A 55 3.69 3.89 6.33
N ARG A 56 3.36 3.83 7.62
CA ARG A 56 3.36 2.57 8.40
C ARG A 56 2.45 1.51 7.76
N HIS A 57 1.28 1.93 7.28
CA HIS A 57 0.34 1.03 6.63
C HIS A 57 0.92 0.44 5.34
N LEU A 58 1.49 1.31 4.50
CA LEU A 58 2.11 0.94 3.24
C LEU A 58 3.30 -0.01 3.43
N VAL A 59 4.25 0.32 4.31
CA VAL A 59 5.42 -0.54 4.57
C VAL A 59 4.98 -1.92 5.07
N ALA A 60 4.01 -1.98 5.97
CA ALA A 60 3.49 -3.26 6.47
C ALA A 60 2.83 -4.08 5.36
N GLY A 61 2.04 -3.44 4.48
CA GLY A 61 1.41 -4.11 3.34
C GLY A 61 2.44 -4.65 2.35
N VAL A 62 3.45 -3.85 1.99
CA VAL A 62 4.54 -4.26 1.10
C VAL A 62 5.30 -5.44 1.70
N ARG A 63 5.71 -5.35 2.98
CA ARG A 63 6.41 -6.44 3.68
C ARG A 63 5.63 -7.75 3.68
N ARG A 64 4.32 -7.66 3.92
CA ARG A 64 3.42 -8.81 3.90
C ARG A 64 3.37 -9.47 2.53
N GLU A 65 3.24 -8.70 1.46
CA GLU A 65 3.17 -9.27 0.10
C GLU A 65 4.53 -9.83 -0.36
N TYR A 66 5.64 -9.15 -0.05
CA TYR A 66 6.99 -9.67 -0.31
C TYR A 66 7.23 -11.02 0.37
N SER A 67 6.86 -11.12 1.66
CA SER A 67 7.04 -12.35 2.43
C SER A 67 6.26 -13.53 1.85
N LYS A 68 5.08 -13.28 1.24
CA LYS A 68 4.28 -14.31 0.56
C LYS A 68 4.92 -14.81 -0.73
N GLU A 69 5.67 -13.95 -1.42
CA GLU A 69 6.42 -14.32 -2.62
C GLU A 69 7.80 -14.92 -2.31
N GLY A 70 8.10 -15.19 -1.02
CA GLY A 70 9.40 -15.72 -0.58
C GLY A 70 10.54 -14.70 -0.67
N ARG A 71 10.23 -13.41 -0.86
CA ARG A 71 11.21 -12.32 -0.84
C ARG A 71 11.25 -11.69 0.55
N PHE A 72 12.42 -11.70 1.19
CA PHE A 72 12.64 -11.02 2.46
C PHE A 72 13.13 -9.58 2.20
N LEU A 73 12.61 -8.65 2.99
CA LEU A 73 12.89 -7.20 2.90
C LEU A 73 13.92 -6.74 3.92
#